data_AF-A0A182C8Y1-F1
#
_entry.id   AF-A0A182C8Y1-F1
#
_cell.length_a   1.000
_cell.length_b   1.000
_cell.length_c   1.000
_cell.angle_alpha   90.00
_cell.angle_beta   90.00
_cell.angle_gamma   90.00
#
_symmetry.space_group_name_H-M   'P 1'
#
loop_
_entity.id
_entity.type
_entity.pdbx_description
1 polymer ?
#
loop_
_entity_poly.entity_id
_entity_poly.type
_entity_poly.pdbx_seq_one_letter_code
_entity_poly.pdbx_strand_id
1 'polypeptide(L)'
;SSTQFPDASNSVVKVGGVEKPVPAAINDDNYLKSTFVSTVQKRGAAVIAARKMSSALSAAKAASDHMRDWFLGSGDRWVSMGVISDGSYGTPRDVVYSFPVTTSNG
;
A
#
# COMPACT_ATOMS: atom_id res chain seq x y z
N SER A 1 10.72 1.10 1.63
CA SER A 1 11.47 0.47 2.74
C SER A 1 11.63 -1.01 2.43
N SER A 2 12.72 -1.66 2.84
CA SER A 2 12.86 -3.13 2.72
C SER A 2 12.11 -3.90 3.81
N THR A 3 11.59 -3.21 4.83
CA THR A 3 10.89 -3.83 5.98
C THR A 3 9.38 -3.59 5.99
N GLN A 4 8.83 -2.92 4.97
CA GLN A 4 7.38 -2.71 4.86
C GLN A 4 6.66 -4.05 4.71
N PHE A 5 5.40 -4.12 5.18
CA PHE A 5 4.53 -5.29 5.06
C PHE A 5 3.37 -4.98 4.11
N PRO A 6 3.47 -5.35 2.82
CA PRO A 6 2.35 -5.25 1.88
C PRO A 6 1.33 -6.35 2.20
N ASP A 7 0.20 -5.96 2.78
CA ASP A 7 -0.86 -6.88 3.18
C ASP A 7 -1.90 -7.09 2.07
N ALA A 8 -2.06 -8.33 1.61
CA ALA A 8 -3.08 -8.72 0.65
C ALA A 8 -4.33 -9.35 1.31
N SER A 9 -4.29 -9.67 2.61
CA SER A 9 -5.34 -10.43 3.29
C SER A 9 -6.68 -9.70 3.33
N ASN A 10 -6.65 -8.38 3.44
CA ASN A 10 -7.83 -7.51 3.45
C ASN A 10 -8.19 -6.93 2.08
N SER A 11 -7.48 -7.32 1.01
CA SER A 11 -7.72 -6.79 -0.33
C SER A 11 -8.85 -7.50 -1.04
N VAL A 12 -9.64 -6.76 -1.82
CA VAL A 12 -10.69 -7.30 -2.71
C VAL A 12 -10.38 -6.98 -4.17
N VAL A 13 -10.81 -7.87 -5.06
CA VAL A 13 -10.64 -7.72 -6.51
C VAL A 13 -11.93 -8.09 -7.24
N LYS A 14 -12.26 -7.35 -8.30
CA LYS A 14 -13.41 -7.63 -9.15
C LYS A 14 -12.98 -8.53 -10.31
N VAL A 15 -13.48 -9.77 -10.34
CA VAL A 15 -13.19 -10.76 -11.40
C VAL A 15 -14.52 -11.16 -12.06
N GLY A 16 -14.65 -10.88 -13.36
CA GLY A 16 -15.89 -11.19 -14.09
C GLY A 16 -17.12 -10.46 -13.55
N GLY A 17 -16.94 -9.25 -13.00
CA GLY A 17 -18.03 -8.46 -12.41
C GLY A 17 -18.34 -8.75 -10.94
N VAL A 18 -17.76 -9.81 -10.36
CA VAL A 18 -17.99 -10.23 -8.97
C VAL A 18 -16.78 -9.88 -8.10
N GLU A 19 -17.03 -9.32 -6.92
CA GLU A 19 -15.99 -9.07 -5.92
C GLU A 19 -15.56 -10.36 -5.24
N LYS A 20 -14.23 -10.54 -5.11
CA LYS A 20 -13.61 -11.69 -4.46
C LYS A 20 -12.45 -11.22 -3.58
N PRO A 21 -12.21 -11.86 -2.42
CA PRO A 21 -10.98 -11.65 -1.67
C PRO A 21 -9.76 -12.00 -2.53
N VAL A 22 -8.73 -11.14 -2.50
CA VAL A 22 -7.48 -11.36 -3.26
C VAL A 22 -6.82 -12.70 -2.94
N PRO A 23 -6.74 -13.17 -1.68
CA PRO A 23 -6.19 -14.49 -1.38
C PRO A 23 -6.92 -15.63 -2.10
N ALA A 24 -8.25 -15.55 -2.17
CA ALA A 24 -9.07 -16.54 -2.87
C ALA A 24 -8.95 -16.43 -4.41
N ALA A 25 -8.76 -15.21 -4.92
CA ALA A 25 -8.62 -14.98 -6.36
C ALA A 25 -7.26 -15.43 -6.90
N ILE A 26 -6.18 -15.22 -6.14
CA ILE A 26 -4.83 -15.66 -6.51
C ILE A 26 -4.65 -17.15 -6.20
N ASN A 27 -5.27 -17.63 -5.12
CA ASN A 27 -5.23 -19.03 -4.68
C ASN A 27 -3.79 -19.60 -4.54
N ASP A 28 -2.85 -18.74 -4.13
CA ASP A 28 -1.45 -19.08 -3.88
C ASP A 28 -0.92 -18.29 -2.68
N ASP A 29 -1.10 -18.88 -1.50
CA ASP A 29 -0.63 -18.34 -0.23
C ASP A 29 0.89 -18.17 -0.16
N ASN A 30 1.64 -19.09 -0.79
CA ASN A 30 3.09 -19.04 -0.78
C ASN A 30 3.58 -17.86 -1.60
N TYR A 31 3.00 -17.64 -2.78
CA TYR A 31 3.29 -16.46 -3.59
C TYR A 31 3.00 -15.17 -2.82
N LEU A 32 1.82 -15.07 -2.17
CA LEU A 32 1.41 -13.88 -1.43
C LEU A 32 2.31 -13.58 -0.24
N LYS A 33 2.77 -14.61 0.50
CA LYS A 33 3.63 -14.44 1.68
C LYS A 33 5.11 -14.25 1.35
N SER A 34 5.56 -14.65 0.15
CA SER A 34 6.98 -14.61 -0.24
C SER A 34 7.24 -13.69 -1.43
N THR A 35 6.99 -14.17 -2.65
CA THR A 35 7.32 -13.49 -3.90
C THR A 35 6.68 -12.12 -3.99
N PHE A 36 5.40 -12.00 -3.64
CA PHE A 36 4.67 -10.72 -3.64
C PHE A 36 5.33 -9.70 -2.69
N VAL A 37 5.50 -10.06 -1.42
CA VAL A 37 6.11 -9.20 -0.39
C VAL A 37 7.51 -8.75 -0.82
N SER A 38 8.37 -9.70 -1.22
CA SER A 38 9.75 -9.45 -1.65
C SER A 38 9.81 -8.55 -2.89
N THR A 39 8.91 -8.77 -3.86
CA THR A 39 8.84 -7.96 -5.09
C THR A 39 8.51 -6.50 -4.77
N VAL A 40 7.55 -6.26 -3.89
CA VAL A 40 7.15 -4.90 -3.48
C VAL A 40 8.28 -4.22 -2.69
N GLN A 41 8.88 -4.91 -1.70
CA GLN A 41 9.99 -4.38 -0.90
C GLN A 41 11.19 -3.99 -1.76
N LYS A 42 11.50 -4.78 -2.80
CA LYS A 42 12.67 -4.58 -3.68
C LYS A 42 12.37 -3.75 -4.93
N ARG A 43 11.14 -3.26 -5.11
CA ARG A 43 10.72 -2.56 -6.34
C ARG A 43 11.59 -1.34 -6.66
N GLY A 44 11.94 -0.53 -5.66
CA GLY A 44 12.78 0.66 -5.87
C GLY A 44 14.17 0.31 -6.41
N ALA A 45 14.80 -0.72 -5.84
CA ALA A 45 16.09 -1.22 -6.31
C ALA A 45 16.01 -1.77 -7.74
N ALA A 46 14.93 -2.49 -8.08
CA ALA A 46 14.71 -2.99 -9.44
C ALA A 46 14.58 -1.84 -10.47
N VAL A 47 13.90 -0.75 -10.11
CA VAL A 47 13.79 0.44 -10.98
C VAL A 47 15.16 1.11 -11.18
N ILE A 48 15.94 1.26 -10.10
CA ILE A 48 17.29 1.82 -10.18
C ILE A 48 18.19 0.94 -11.06
N ALA A 49 18.15 -0.38 -10.89
CA ALA A 49 18.94 -1.30 -11.71
C ALA A 49 18.59 -1.19 -13.20
N ALA A 50 17.30 -1.08 -13.52
CA ALA A 50 16.84 -1.00 -14.91
C ALA A 50 17.11 0.37 -15.56
N ARG A 51 16.93 1.47 -14.82
CA ARG A 51 16.96 2.83 -15.39
C ARG A 51 18.22 3.62 -15.05
N LYS A 52 19.06 3.10 -14.15
CA LYS A 52 20.19 3.82 -13.50
C LYS A 52 19.77 5.12 -12.81
N MET A 53 18.48 5.30 -12.59
CA MET A 53 17.86 6.49 -12.02
C MET A 53 16.76 6.07 -11.04
N SER A 54 16.49 6.92 -10.06
CA SER A 54 15.43 6.69 -9.08
C SER A 54 14.04 6.69 -9.74
N SER A 55 13.05 6.16 -9.02
CA SER A 55 11.65 6.07 -9.44
C SER A 55 10.90 7.41 -9.30
N ALA A 56 11.49 8.49 -9.83
CA ALA A 56 11.04 9.87 -9.61
C ALA A 56 9.60 10.14 -10.05
N LEU A 57 9.21 9.71 -11.26
CA LEU A 57 7.85 9.96 -11.78
C LEU A 57 6.77 9.25 -10.93
N SER A 58 6.99 7.98 -10.61
CA SER A 58 6.06 7.22 -9.76
C SER A 58 6.01 7.77 -8.32
N ALA A 59 7.13 8.30 -7.81
CA ALA A 59 7.16 8.95 -6.51
C ALA A 59 6.35 10.26 -6.51
N ALA A 60 6.52 11.10 -7.55
CA ALA A 60 5.75 12.33 -7.71
C ALA A 60 4.24 12.04 -7.85
N LYS A 61 3.88 10.99 -8.60
CA LYS A 61 2.49 10.55 -8.70
C LYS A 61 1.93 10.07 -7.37
N ALA A 62 2.68 9.25 -6.63
CA ALA A 62 2.26 8.77 -5.31
C ALA A 62 2.07 9.92 -4.31
N ALA A 63 2.95 10.93 -4.32
CA ALA A 63 2.78 12.12 -3.50
C ALA A 63 1.54 12.93 -3.91
N SER A 64 1.29 13.06 -5.21
CA SER A 64 0.09 13.75 -5.72
C SER A 64 -1.19 13.02 -5.33
N ASP A 65 -1.21 11.70 -5.43
CA ASP A 65 -2.35 10.87 -5.04
C ASP A 65 -2.60 10.93 -3.54
N HIS A 66 -1.54 10.88 -2.74
CA HIS A 66 -1.62 11.02 -1.29
C HIS A 66 -2.28 12.34 -0.88
N MET A 67 -1.82 13.46 -1.45
CA MET A 67 -2.42 14.77 -1.16
C MET A 67 -3.84 14.90 -1.68
N ARG A 68 -4.14 14.32 -2.86
CA ARG A 68 -5.49 14.29 -3.42
C ARG A 68 -6.45 13.52 -2.52
N ASP A 69 -6.10 12.29 -2.15
CA ASP A 69 -6.96 11.44 -1.32
C ASP A 69 -7.12 12.09 0.07
N TRP A 70 -6.08 12.69 0.64
CA TRP A 70 -6.23 13.44 1.90
C TRP A 70 -7.23 14.60 1.75
N PHE A 71 -6.99 15.51 0.82
CA PHE A 71 -7.75 16.75 0.75
C PHE A 71 -9.17 16.58 0.19
N LEU A 72 -9.34 15.68 -0.79
CA LEU A 72 -10.63 15.44 -1.45
C LEU A 72 -11.37 14.22 -0.92
N GLY A 73 -10.75 13.45 -0.03
CA GLY A 73 -11.27 12.21 0.52
C GLY A 73 -10.99 10.97 -0.34
N SER A 74 -10.91 9.82 0.30
CA SER A 74 -10.64 8.52 -0.35
C SER A 74 -11.91 7.84 -0.89
N GLY A 75 -13.09 8.35 -0.53
CA GLY A 75 -14.39 7.72 -0.77
C GLY A 75 -14.54 6.43 0.06
N ASP A 76 -15.19 5.42 -0.50
CA ASP A 76 -15.38 4.11 0.18
C ASP A 76 -14.12 3.22 0.16
N ARG A 77 -12.98 3.75 -0.35
CA ARG A 77 -11.71 3.03 -0.45
C ARG A 77 -10.82 3.33 0.74
N TRP A 78 -9.99 2.36 1.10
CA TRP A 78 -8.87 2.57 2.03
C TRP A 78 -7.60 2.90 1.26
N VAL A 79 -6.78 3.76 1.86
CA VAL A 79 -5.45 4.13 1.36
C VAL A 79 -4.42 3.95 2.45
N SER A 80 -3.16 3.72 2.06
CA SER A 80 -2.05 3.66 3.01
C SER A 80 -1.45 5.05 3.22
N MET A 81 -1.51 5.56 4.46
CA MET A 81 -0.92 6.84 4.83
C MET A 81 -0.02 6.68 6.05
N GLY A 82 1.17 7.30 5.99
CA GLY A 82 2.05 7.47 7.14
C GLY A 82 1.50 8.56 8.04
N VAL A 83 0.96 8.19 9.19
CA VAL A 83 0.36 9.11 10.16
C VAL A 83 0.96 8.88 11.55
N ILE A 84 0.80 9.86 12.44
CA ILE A 84 1.22 9.73 13.84
C ILE A 84 0.35 8.67 14.49
N SER A 85 0.97 7.61 14.99
CA SER A 85 0.24 6.52 15.65
C SER A 85 -0.39 6.98 16.95
N ASP A 86 -1.66 6.62 17.12
CA ASP A 86 -2.44 6.78 18.34
C ASP A 86 -2.48 5.49 19.18
N GLY A 87 -1.65 4.49 18.88
CA GLY A 87 -1.68 3.18 19.54
C GLY A 87 -2.53 2.12 18.83
N SER A 88 -3.20 2.48 17.73
CA SER A 88 -3.96 1.53 16.91
C SER A 88 -3.13 0.31 16.51
N TYR A 89 -3.79 -0.86 16.50
CA TYR A 89 -3.18 -2.16 16.22
C TYR A 89 -2.01 -2.54 17.13
N GLY A 90 -1.88 -1.92 18.32
CA GLY A 90 -0.78 -2.17 19.25
C GLY A 90 0.55 -1.51 18.84
N THR A 91 0.51 -0.56 17.90
CA THR A 91 1.69 0.19 17.44
C THR A 91 2.17 1.17 18.52
N PRO A 92 3.47 1.45 18.66
CA PRO A 92 3.95 2.50 19.57
C PRO A 92 3.34 3.86 19.23
N ARG A 93 2.82 4.56 20.24
CA ARG A 93 2.26 5.91 20.10
C ARG A 93 3.35 6.91 19.66
N ASP A 94 2.91 7.98 19.01
CA ASP A 94 3.73 9.14 18.63
C ASP A 94 4.86 8.82 17.61
N VAL A 95 4.76 7.69 16.91
CA VAL A 95 5.64 7.33 15.77
C VAL A 95 4.88 7.49 14.46
N VAL A 96 5.53 8.03 13.42
CA VAL A 96 4.97 8.02 12.06
C VAL A 96 5.01 6.60 11.51
N TYR A 97 3.83 6.01 11.34
CA TYR A 97 3.67 4.64 10.85
C TYR A 97 2.56 4.58 9.79
N SER A 98 2.67 3.64 8.85
CA SER A 98 1.68 3.49 7.78
C SER A 98 0.49 2.68 8.24
N PHE A 99 -0.71 3.25 8.15
CA PHE A 99 -1.97 2.56 8.46
C PHE A 99 -2.92 2.54 7.26
N PRO A 100 -3.84 1.56 7.17
CA PRO A 100 -5.01 1.69 6.31
C PRO A 100 -5.94 2.76 6.90
N VAL A 101 -6.23 3.79 6.11
CA VAL A 101 -7.12 4.88 6.52
C VAL A 101 -8.16 5.19 5.45
N THR A 102 -9.28 5.77 5.87
CA THR A 102 -10.15 6.58 5.03
C THR A 102 -9.91 8.04 5.35
N THR A 103 -10.13 8.92 4.36
CA THR A 103 -9.98 10.37 4.52
C THR A 103 -11.27 11.05 4.09
N SER A 104 -11.67 12.09 4.83
CA SER A 104 -12.86 12.89 4.55
C SER A 104 -12.73 14.24 5.22
N ASN A 105 -13.16 15.32 4.54
CA ASN A 105 -13.18 16.69 5.06
C ASN A 105 -11.80 17.32 5.37
N GLY A 106 -10.75 16.93 4.64
CA GLY A 106 -9.38 17.39 4.86
C GLY A 106 -8.74 16.79 6.10
#